data_AF-A0A2E0GTP8-F1
#
_entry.id   AF-A0A2E0GTP8-F1
#
_cell.length_a   1.000
_cell.length_b   1.000
_cell.length_c   1.000
_cell.angle_alpha   90.00
_cell.angle_beta   90.00
_cell.angle_gamma   90.00
#
_symmetry.space_group_name_H-M   'P 1'
#
loop_
_entity.id
_entity.type
_entity.pdbx_description
1 polymer ?
#
loop_
_entity_poly.entity_id
_entity_poly.type
_entity_poly.pdbx_seq_one_letter_code
_entity_poly.pdbx_strand_id
1 'polypeptide(L)'
;MSLKTLQNLLYFDTKYKPFTSPDKDMSEGSVNVESRTSSQDKRWTIMAALLGTNTAVMLFQGIEQESNPTQMREVALAIIAATLPFQAIYFLIYTFLLENKGTLSERMVKKLNFASAICQIFGYISLVGVAILWYNLSIYVGISFLISSIFAMILIRTAMMPDKIEQ
;
A
#
# COMPACT_ATOMS: atom_id res chain seq x y z
N MET A 1 -16.99 9.31 -2.69
CA MET A 1 -15.77 9.37 -1.86
C MET A 1 -15.26 10.81 -1.90
N SER A 2 -15.28 11.54 -0.78
CA SER A 2 -15.02 12.98 -0.78
C SER A 2 -13.52 13.27 -0.93
N LEU A 3 -13.17 14.33 -1.66
CA LEU A 3 -11.80 14.85 -1.83
C LEU A 3 -11.09 15.04 -0.46
N LYS A 4 -11.85 15.32 0.61
CA LYS A 4 -11.36 15.41 1.99
C LYS A 4 -10.87 14.09 2.57
N THR A 5 -11.41 12.94 2.14
CA THR A 5 -10.97 11.61 2.57
C THR A 5 -9.64 11.23 1.92
N LEU A 6 -9.46 11.57 0.64
CA LEU A 6 -8.18 11.44 -0.06
C LEU A 6 -7.13 12.41 0.50
N GLN A 7 -7.54 13.63 0.83
CA GLN A 7 -6.67 14.61 1.47
C GLN A 7 -6.23 14.17 2.87
N ASN A 8 -7.11 13.55 3.68
CA ASN A 8 -6.73 12.98 4.97
C ASN A 8 -5.80 11.76 4.86
N LEU A 9 -5.88 10.98 3.78
CA LEU A 9 -4.96 9.90 3.49
C LEU A 9 -3.58 10.42 3.04
N LEU A 10 -3.55 11.45 2.20
CA LEU A 10 -2.31 12.12 1.77
C LEU A 10 -1.66 12.93 2.90
N TYR A 11 -2.46 13.58 3.76
CA TYR A 11 -1.99 14.39 4.89
C TYR A 11 -1.40 13.54 6.03
N PHE A 12 -1.81 12.27 6.13
CA PHE A 12 -1.21 11.32 7.07
C PHE A 12 0.22 10.91 6.66
N ASP A 13 0.53 10.93 5.37
CA ASP A 13 1.86 10.56 4.84
C ASP A 13 2.86 11.75 4.88
N THR A 14 2.36 12.99 4.78
CA THR A 14 3.22 14.20 4.79
C THR A 14 3.67 14.66 6.18
N LYS A 15 3.12 14.11 7.27
CA LYS A 15 3.44 14.53 8.65
C LYS A 15 4.69 13.85 9.24
N TYR A 16 5.43 13.06 8.46
CA TYR A 16 6.76 12.60 8.85
C TYR A 16 7.80 13.71 8.58
N LYS A 17 7.99 14.53 9.62
CA LYS A 17 9.00 15.59 9.72
C LYS A 17 10.40 15.02 9.38
N PRO A 18 11.19 15.62 8.46
CA PRO A 18 12.62 15.33 8.41
C PRO A 18 13.26 15.87 9.70
N PHE A 19 13.90 14.99 10.45
CA PHE A 19 14.60 15.33 11.68
C PHE A 19 15.79 16.26 11.35
N THR A 20 15.67 17.53 11.75
CA THR A 20 16.80 18.46 11.86
C THR A 20 17.34 18.38 13.28
N SER A 21 18.58 17.88 13.44
CA SER A 21 19.39 18.04 14.65
C SER A 21 20.11 19.40 14.56
N PRO A 22 20.24 20.19 15.64
CA PRO A 22 21.25 19.89 16.67
C PRO A 22 20.80 20.24 18.11
N ASP A 23 21.07 19.35 19.06
CA ASP A 23 22.04 19.61 20.13
C ASP A 23 22.15 18.40 21.06
N LYS A 24 23.37 18.25 21.59
CA LYS A 24 23.87 17.10 22.35
C LYS A 24 23.04 16.83 23.60
N ASP A 25 22.60 15.59 23.75
CA ASP A 25 22.88 14.81 24.95
C ASP A 25 22.95 13.33 24.59
N MET A 26 24.14 12.75 24.75
CA MET A 26 24.32 11.31 24.69
C MET A 26 23.89 10.73 26.04
N SER A 27 22.75 10.03 26.03
CA SER A 27 22.50 8.92 26.94
C SER A 27 22.02 7.73 26.11
N GLU A 28 22.66 6.60 26.38
CA GLU A 28 22.74 5.40 25.55
C GLU A 28 21.40 4.70 25.30
N GLY A 29 21.28 4.14 24.08
CA GLY A 29 20.93 2.72 24.01
C GLY A 29 19.46 2.31 23.83
N SER A 30 18.73 2.87 22.86
CA SER A 30 17.86 2.06 22.00
C SER A 30 17.44 2.85 20.77
N VAL A 31 18.31 2.84 19.76
CA VAL A 31 17.84 3.09 18.40
C VAL A 31 16.78 2.02 18.12
N ASN A 32 15.52 2.44 18.07
CA ASN A 32 14.35 1.61 17.85
C ASN A 32 14.30 1.12 16.39
N VAL A 33 15.31 0.35 16.00
CA VAL A 33 15.47 -0.27 14.68
C VAL A 33 14.29 -1.21 14.41
N GLU A 34 13.78 -1.87 15.46
CA GLU A 34 12.65 -2.81 15.39
C GLU A 34 11.31 -2.15 15.00
N SER A 35 11.08 -0.88 15.36
CA SER A 35 9.86 -0.17 14.93
C SER A 35 9.87 0.21 13.46
N ARG A 36 11.06 0.52 12.90
CA ARG A 36 11.21 0.91 11.50
C ARG A 36 11.17 -0.31 10.59
N THR A 37 11.77 -1.42 11.00
CA THR A 37 11.64 -2.71 10.30
C THR A 37 10.19 -3.18 10.36
N SER A 38 9.57 -3.29 11.54
CA SER A 38 8.21 -3.83 11.66
C SER A 38 7.13 -3.04 10.91
N SER A 39 7.22 -1.70 10.85
CA SER A 39 6.27 -0.88 10.08
C SER A 39 6.49 -0.98 8.57
N GLN A 40 7.74 -1.15 8.13
CA GLN A 40 8.09 -1.32 6.73
C GLN A 40 7.76 -2.75 6.24
N ASP A 41 8.01 -3.76 7.07
CA ASP A 41 7.65 -5.16 6.84
C ASP A 41 6.13 -5.31 6.68
N LYS A 42 5.33 -4.66 7.56
CA LYS A 42 3.86 -4.63 7.46
C LYS A 42 3.37 -4.03 6.13
N ARG A 43 3.98 -2.93 5.66
CA ARG A 43 3.62 -2.30 4.37
C ARG A 43 4.01 -3.19 3.18
N TRP A 44 5.16 -3.84 3.26
CA TRP A 44 5.64 -4.75 2.23
C TRP A 44 4.76 -5.98 2.07
N THR A 45 4.36 -6.63 3.17
CA THR A 45 3.46 -7.79 3.13
C THR A 45 2.13 -7.45 2.44
N ILE A 46 1.59 -6.25 2.69
CA ILE A 46 0.37 -5.78 2.03
C ILE A 46 0.59 -5.63 0.52
N MET A 47 1.69 -5.01 0.09
CA MET A 47 1.97 -4.83 -1.34
C MET A 47 2.25 -6.14 -2.07
N ALA A 48 2.92 -7.10 -1.42
CA ALA A 48 3.14 -8.43 -1.96
C ALA A 48 1.81 -9.18 -2.14
N ALA A 49 0.91 -9.10 -1.16
CA ALA A 49 -0.44 -9.68 -1.25
C ALA A 49 -1.27 -9.04 -2.38
N LEU A 50 -1.18 -7.71 -2.54
CA LEU A 50 -1.84 -6.98 -3.63
C LEU A 50 -1.31 -7.38 -5.01
N LEU A 51 0.01 -7.46 -5.17
CA LEU A 51 0.64 -7.91 -6.42
C LEU A 51 0.19 -9.33 -6.78
N GLY A 52 0.21 -10.25 -5.81
CA GLY A 52 -0.25 -11.63 -6.02
C GLY A 52 -1.72 -11.71 -6.41
N THR A 53 -2.58 -10.94 -5.74
CA THR A 53 -4.03 -10.92 -6.01
C THR A 53 -4.32 -10.34 -7.39
N ASN A 54 -3.72 -9.19 -7.74
CA ASN A 54 -3.88 -8.58 -9.06
C ASN A 54 -3.40 -9.50 -10.18
N THR A 55 -2.29 -10.21 -9.98
CA THR A 55 -1.75 -11.18 -10.94
C THR A 55 -2.70 -12.36 -11.12
N ALA A 56 -3.20 -12.93 -10.02
CA ALA A 56 -4.18 -14.03 -10.08
C ALA A 56 -5.47 -13.60 -10.76
N VAL A 57 -6.00 -12.41 -10.42
CA VAL A 57 -7.18 -11.82 -11.06
C VAL A 57 -6.98 -11.69 -12.57
N MET A 58 -5.84 -11.14 -13.00
CA MET A 58 -5.53 -11.01 -14.42
C MET A 58 -5.47 -12.37 -15.13
N LEU A 59 -4.89 -13.39 -14.50
CA LEU A 59 -4.82 -14.73 -15.08
C LEU A 59 -6.21 -15.36 -15.25
N PHE A 60 -7.04 -15.35 -14.19
CA PHE A 60 -8.38 -15.93 -14.27
C PHE A 60 -9.31 -15.16 -15.20
N GLN A 61 -9.27 -13.83 -15.14
CA GLN A 61 -10.10 -13.00 -16.00
C GLN A 61 -9.59 -12.97 -17.45
N GLY A 62 -8.29 -13.16 -17.68
CA GLY A 62 -7.73 -13.30 -19.02
C GLY A 62 -8.23 -14.56 -19.72
N ILE A 63 -8.31 -15.68 -18.99
CA ILE A 63 -8.90 -16.93 -19.51
C ILE A 63 -10.42 -16.75 -19.74
N GLU A 64 -11.15 -16.14 -18.80
CA GLU A 64 -12.58 -15.85 -18.97
C GLU A 64 -12.86 -14.80 -20.07
N GLN A 65 -11.84 -14.04 -20.49
CA GLN A 65 -12.01 -12.99 -21.48
C GLN A 65 -12.26 -13.53 -22.89
N GLU A 66 -11.76 -14.72 -23.20
CA GLU A 66 -12.04 -15.41 -24.47
C GLU A 66 -13.52 -15.75 -24.66
N SER A 67 -14.30 -15.83 -23.57
CA SER A 67 -15.68 -16.35 -23.62
C SER A 67 -16.75 -15.28 -23.79
N ASN A 68 -16.59 -14.07 -23.21
CA ASN A 68 -17.58 -12.99 -23.34
C ASN A 68 -17.02 -11.60 -22.91
N PRO A 69 -16.64 -10.71 -23.84
CA PRO A 69 -16.07 -9.40 -23.50
C PRO A 69 -17.10 -8.34 -23.13
N THR A 70 -16.99 -7.78 -21.91
CA THR A 70 -17.72 -6.59 -21.48
C THR A 70 -16.77 -5.41 -21.30
N GLN A 71 -17.17 -4.22 -21.75
CA GLN A 71 -16.31 -3.01 -21.71
C GLN A 71 -15.90 -2.61 -20.28
N MET A 72 -16.80 -2.76 -19.31
CA MET A 72 -16.50 -2.44 -17.89
C MET A 72 -15.42 -3.36 -17.31
N ARG A 73 -15.40 -4.64 -17.70
CA ARG A 73 -14.36 -5.59 -17.30
C ARG A 73 -13.01 -5.20 -17.92
N GLU A 74 -12.99 -4.85 -19.20
CA GLU A 74 -11.76 -4.45 -19.88
C GLU A 74 -11.13 -3.20 -19.26
N VAL A 75 -11.93 -2.20 -18.90
CA VAL A 75 -11.44 -1.01 -18.19
C VAL A 75 -10.87 -1.40 -16.82
N ALA A 76 -11.54 -2.27 -16.08
CA ALA A 76 -11.06 -2.74 -14.78
C ALA A 76 -9.73 -3.49 -14.89
N LEU A 77 -9.62 -4.41 -15.86
CA LEU A 77 -8.40 -5.17 -16.14
C LEU A 77 -7.28 -4.28 -16.65
N ALA A 78 -7.57 -3.27 -17.47
CA ALA A 78 -6.58 -2.31 -17.95
C ALA A 78 -5.98 -1.49 -16.80
N ILE A 79 -6.79 -1.08 -15.81
CA ILE A 79 -6.31 -0.40 -14.60
C ILE A 79 -5.39 -1.34 -13.81
N ILE A 80 -5.82 -2.59 -13.57
CA ILE A 80 -5.00 -3.58 -12.85
C ILE A 80 -3.68 -3.80 -13.59
N ALA A 81 -3.73 -4.03 -14.90
CA ALA A 81 -2.57 -4.24 -15.76
C ALA A 81 -1.58 -3.07 -15.73
N ALA A 82 -2.08 -1.83 -15.81
CA ALA A 82 -1.24 -0.64 -15.76
C ALA A 82 -0.53 -0.47 -14.41
N THR A 83 -1.12 -0.96 -13.32
CA THR A 83 -0.56 -0.83 -11.96
C THR A 83 0.41 -1.94 -11.56
N LEU A 84 0.35 -3.11 -12.20
CA LEU A 84 1.23 -4.25 -11.89
C LEU A 84 2.74 -3.94 -11.99
N PRO A 85 3.24 -3.25 -13.02
CA PRO A 85 4.66 -2.90 -13.11
C PRO A 85 5.13 -2.06 -11.91
N PHE A 86 4.29 -1.14 -11.43
CA PHE A 86 4.62 -0.30 -10.27
C PHE A 86 4.70 -1.12 -8.98
N GLN A 87 3.81 -2.10 -8.80
CA GLN A 87 3.86 -3.02 -7.65
C GLN A 87 5.10 -3.93 -7.71
N ALA A 88 5.51 -4.39 -8.89
CA ALA A 88 6.73 -5.17 -9.08
C ALA A 88 8.00 -4.34 -8.80
N ILE A 89 8.06 -3.09 -9.27
CA ILE A 89 9.16 -2.17 -8.99
C ILE A 89 9.23 -1.82 -7.50
N TYR A 90 8.09 -1.63 -6.83
CA TYR A 90 8.05 -1.46 -5.37
C TYR A 90 8.73 -2.64 -4.66
N PHE A 91 8.37 -3.87 -5.05
CA PHE A 91 8.97 -5.08 -4.49
C PHE A 91 10.47 -5.14 -4.74
N LEU A 92 10.92 -4.81 -5.96
CA LEU A 92 12.34 -4.80 -6.32
C LEU A 92 13.13 -3.77 -5.50
N ILE A 93 12.61 -2.54 -5.37
CA ILE A 93 13.23 -1.48 -4.55
C ILE A 93 13.32 -1.93 -3.08
N TYR A 94 12.26 -2.55 -2.57
CA TYR A 94 12.23 -3.04 -1.19
C TYR A 94 13.28 -4.14 -0.96
N THR A 95 13.31 -5.16 -1.80
CA THR A 95 14.30 -6.25 -1.70
C THR A 95 15.72 -5.72 -1.84
N PHE A 96 15.96 -4.79 -2.77
CA PHE A 96 17.26 -4.14 -2.93
C PHE A 96 17.70 -3.37 -1.67
N LEU A 97 16.79 -2.60 -1.06
CA LEU A 97 17.05 -1.91 0.20
C LEU A 97 17.33 -2.89 1.34
N LEU A 98 16.69 -4.06 1.33
CA LEU A 98 16.83 -5.09 2.34
C LEU A 98 18.16 -5.85 2.21
N GLU A 99 18.55 -6.18 0.99
CA GLU A 99 19.81 -6.84 0.66
C GLU A 99 21.03 -5.95 0.93
N ASN A 100 20.89 -4.63 0.76
CA ASN A 100 21.97 -3.66 0.94
C ASN A 100 21.81 -2.82 2.23
N LYS A 101 21.19 -3.39 3.27
CA LYS A 101 21.04 -2.71 4.57
C LYS A 101 22.41 -2.34 5.14
N GLY A 102 22.63 -1.05 5.39
CA GLY A 102 23.84 -0.53 6.03
C GLY A 102 25.03 -0.24 5.11
N THR A 103 24.97 -0.64 3.82
CA THR A 103 26.01 -0.35 2.83
C THR A 103 25.66 0.82 1.91
N LEU A 104 24.39 1.20 1.82
CA LEU A 104 23.92 2.29 0.98
C LEU A 104 24.05 3.66 1.66
N SER A 105 24.44 4.67 0.89
CA SER A 105 24.42 6.07 1.35
C SER A 105 23.00 6.53 1.69
N GLU A 106 22.85 7.36 2.72
CA GLU A 106 21.55 7.90 3.16
C GLU A 106 20.82 8.64 2.03
N ARG A 107 21.57 9.32 1.15
CA ARG A 107 21.03 10.01 -0.03
C ARG A 107 20.36 9.03 -0.99
N MET A 108 20.96 7.87 -1.22
CA MET A 108 20.42 6.85 -2.11
C MET A 108 19.17 6.21 -1.50
N VAL A 109 19.22 5.84 -0.22
CA VAL A 109 18.06 5.31 0.52
C VAL A 109 16.86 6.27 0.45
N LYS A 110 17.09 7.58 0.61
CA LYS A 110 16.02 8.59 0.53
C LYS A 110 15.38 8.65 -0.87
N LYS A 111 16.18 8.56 -1.94
CA LYS A 111 15.66 8.54 -3.32
C LYS A 111 14.86 7.26 -3.60
N LEU A 112 15.35 6.11 -3.13
CA LEU A 112 14.66 4.82 -3.29
C LEU A 112 13.34 4.79 -2.50
N ASN A 113 13.32 5.30 -1.28
CA ASN A 113 12.09 5.41 -0.49
C ASN A 113 11.06 6.34 -1.14
N PHE A 114 11.50 7.45 -1.73
CA PHE A 114 10.60 8.33 -2.48
C PHE A 114 10.01 7.63 -3.72
N ALA A 115 10.83 6.92 -4.49
CA ALA A 115 10.37 6.13 -5.62
C ALA A 115 9.39 5.02 -5.19
N SER A 116 9.69 4.34 -4.08
CA SER A 116 8.82 3.33 -3.46
C SER A 116 7.48 3.92 -3.02
N ALA A 117 7.45 5.10 -2.41
CA ALA A 117 6.21 5.78 -2.01
C ALA A 117 5.30 6.08 -3.21
N ILE A 118 5.87 6.53 -4.34
CA ILE A 118 5.11 6.75 -5.58
C ILE A 118 4.53 5.43 -6.10
N CYS A 119 5.34 4.37 -6.14
CA CYS A 119 4.88 3.05 -6.57
C CYS A 119 3.75 2.51 -5.67
N GLN A 120 3.82 2.80 -4.37
CA GLN A 120 2.80 2.44 -3.40
C GLN A 120 1.46 3.15 -3.68
N ILE A 121 1.46 4.41 -4.14
CA ILE A 121 0.23 5.11 -4.56
C ILE A 121 -0.43 4.37 -5.73
N PHE A 122 0.33 4.04 -6.79
CA PHE A 122 -0.19 3.28 -7.92
C PHE A 122 -0.66 1.88 -7.52
N GLY A 123 0.05 1.24 -6.58
CA GLY A 123 -0.36 -0.04 -6.00
C GLY A 123 -1.71 0.02 -5.28
N TYR A 124 -2.07 1.14 -4.66
CA TYR A 124 -3.40 1.31 -4.07
C TYR A 124 -4.48 1.71 -5.08
N ILE A 125 -4.12 2.40 -6.17
CA ILE A 125 -5.06 2.68 -7.28
C ILE A 125 -5.59 1.37 -7.88
N SER A 126 -4.80 0.28 -7.88
CA SER A 126 -5.24 -1.02 -8.38
C SER A 126 -6.49 -1.55 -7.68
N LEU A 127 -6.71 -1.19 -6.41
CA LEU A 127 -7.90 -1.60 -5.64
C LEU A 127 -9.20 -1.07 -6.27
N VAL A 128 -9.14 0.07 -6.96
CA VAL A 128 -10.29 0.62 -7.69
C VAL A 128 -10.61 -0.29 -8.88
N GLY A 129 -9.60 -0.76 -9.61
CA GLY A 129 -9.78 -1.73 -10.69
C GLY A 129 -10.42 -3.02 -10.19
N VAL A 130 -9.94 -3.57 -9.07
CA VAL A 130 -10.54 -4.77 -8.45
C VAL A 130 -11.98 -4.52 -8.01
N ALA A 131 -12.30 -3.36 -7.43
CA ALA A 131 -13.66 -3.02 -7.02
C ALA A 131 -14.61 -2.92 -8.22
N ILE A 132 -14.20 -2.27 -9.32
CA ILE A 132 -14.98 -2.18 -10.55
C ILE A 132 -15.22 -3.58 -11.14
N LEU A 133 -14.18 -4.43 -11.14
CA LEU A 133 -14.25 -5.79 -11.64
C LEU A 133 -15.28 -6.63 -10.85
N TRP A 134 -15.19 -6.63 -9.52
CA TRP A 134 -16.12 -7.39 -8.68
C TRP A 134 -17.55 -6.88 -8.73
N TYR A 135 -17.74 -5.57 -8.89
CA TYR A 135 -19.07 -5.00 -9.10
C TYR A 135 -19.68 -5.45 -10.44
N ASN A 136 -18.85 -5.58 -11.48
CA ASN A 136 -19.29 -6.10 -12.77
C ASN A 136 -19.64 -7.59 -12.72
N LEU A 137 -18.91 -8.38 -11.92
CA LEU A 137 -19.16 -9.81 -11.73
C LEU A 137 -20.48 -10.07 -10.98
N SER A 138 -20.68 -9.40 -9.84
CA SER A 138 -21.92 -9.49 -9.06
C SER A 138 -22.06 -8.29 -8.14
N ILE A 139 -23.22 -7.62 -8.22
CA ILE A 139 -23.54 -6.48 -7.37
C ILE A 139 -23.47 -6.83 -5.87
N TYR A 140 -23.85 -8.06 -5.50
CA TYR A 140 -23.78 -8.53 -4.11
C TYR A 140 -22.34 -8.66 -3.61
N VAL A 141 -21.43 -9.14 -4.47
CA VAL A 141 -20.00 -9.27 -4.16
C VAL A 141 -19.35 -7.89 -4.05
N GLY A 142 -19.68 -6.96 -4.95
CA GLY A 142 -19.20 -5.58 -4.88
C GLY A 142 -19.62 -4.87 -3.59
N ILE A 143 -20.89 -4.97 -3.22
CA ILE A 143 -21.42 -4.34 -1.99
C ILE A 143 -20.82 -4.98 -0.73
N SER A 144 -20.71 -6.31 -0.68
CA SER A 144 -20.14 -7.00 0.48
C SER A 144 -18.66 -6.66 0.68
N PHE A 145 -17.89 -6.50 -0.39
CA PHE A 145 -16.51 -6.03 -0.33
C PHE A 145 -16.41 -4.61 0.23
N LEU A 146 -17.27 -3.69 -0.22
CA LEU A 146 -17.28 -2.30 0.28
C LEU A 146 -17.64 -2.24 1.77
N ILE A 147 -18.69 -2.95 2.19
CA ILE A 147 -19.11 -2.99 3.60
C ILE A 147 -17.99 -3.59 4.46
N SER A 148 -17.41 -4.72 4.04
CA SER A 148 -16.32 -5.38 4.76
C SER A 148 -15.08 -4.48 4.87
N SER A 149 -14.75 -3.75 3.81
CA SER A 149 -13.62 -2.80 3.80
C SER A 149 -13.84 -1.66 4.80
N ILE A 150 -15.05 -1.12 4.88
CA ILE A 150 -15.40 -0.08 5.87
C ILE A 150 -15.28 -0.63 7.30
N PHE A 151 -15.84 -1.82 7.55
CA PHE A 151 -15.73 -2.48 8.85
C PHE A 151 -14.27 -2.74 9.25
N ALA A 152 -13.44 -3.25 8.33
CA ALA A 152 -12.01 -3.46 8.57
C ALA A 152 -11.29 -2.15 8.92
N MET A 153 -11.59 -1.05 8.20
CA MET A 153 -11.02 0.27 8.48
C MET A 153 -11.42 0.79 9.86
N ILE A 154 -12.68 0.59 10.27
CA ILE A 154 -13.15 0.95 11.61
C ILE A 154 -12.43 0.11 12.67
N LEU A 155 -12.35 -1.21 12.48
CA LEU A 155 -11.68 -2.12 13.40
C LEU A 155 -10.21 -1.75 13.60
N ILE A 156 -9.46 -1.48 12.54
CA ILE A 156 -8.05 -1.07 12.63
C ILE A 156 -7.95 0.28 13.36
N ARG A 157 -8.82 1.23 13.05
CA ARG A 157 -8.87 2.54 13.74
C ARG A 157 -9.09 2.36 15.24
N THR A 158 -10.07 1.54 15.64
CA THR A 158 -10.38 1.29 17.05
C THR A 158 -9.26 0.53 17.74
N ALA A 159 -8.71 -0.52 17.13
CA ALA A 159 -7.64 -1.34 17.72
C ALA A 159 -6.31 -0.58 17.87
N MET A 160 -6.06 0.42 17.03
CA MET A 160 -4.85 1.26 17.09
C MET A 160 -5.08 2.58 17.84
N MET A 161 -6.26 2.86 18.37
CA MET A 161 -6.46 4.00 19.25
C MET A 161 -5.62 3.77 20.51
N PRO A 162 -4.65 4.65 20.83
CA PRO A 162 -3.81 4.46 21.99
C PRO A 162 -4.66 4.59 23.26
N ASP A 163 -4.62 3.56 24.11
CA ASP A 163 -5.17 3.64 25.46
C ASP A 163 -4.39 4.74 26.20
N LYS A 164 -5.10 5.80 26.61
CA LYS A 164 -4.55 6.71 27.60
C LYS A 164 -4.40 5.89 28.88
N ILE A 165 -3.17 5.53 29.22
CA ILE A 165 -2.83 5.09 30.57
C ILE A 165 -3.18 6.27 31.47
N GLU A 166 -4.29 6.16 32.20
CA GLU A 166 -4.64 7.10 33.27
C GLU A 166 -3.47 7.14 34.26
N GLN A 167 -2.99 8.35 34.51
CA GLN A 167 -1.94 8.65 35.49
C GLN A 167 -2.44 8.45 36.92
#